data_AF-A0A954EUM3-F1
#
_entry.id   AF-A0A954EUM3-F1
#
_cell.length_a   1.000
_cell.length_b   1.000
_cell.length_c   1.000
_cell.angle_alpha   90.00
_cell.angle_beta   90.00
_cell.angle_gamma   90.00
#
_symmetry.space_group_name_H-M   'P 1'
#
loop_
_entity.id
_entity.type
_entity.pdbx_description
1 polymer ?
#
loop_
_entity_poly.entity_id
_entity_poly.type
_entity_poly.pdbx_seq_one_letter_code
_entity_poly.pdbx_strand_id
1 'polypeptide(L)'
;MTGLQIFNACEGILWIALALIFGCGRITGLRPPLRIQFAVSLLLFSLSEWIEIQTGAWWRPWWLAFLKGTCIVFITDALRRLFRNRRLGRVHFYQASDRSRTESPLP
;
A
#
# COMPACT_ATOMS: atom_id res chain seq x y z
N MET A 1 -20.80 -21.88 -1.23
CA MET A 1 -19.49 -21.20 -1.20
C MET A 1 -18.56 -22.00 -0.33
N THR A 2 -17.37 -22.36 -0.83
CA THR A 2 -16.35 -23.05 -0.03
C THR A 2 -15.65 -22.07 0.92
N GLY A 3 -14.99 -22.56 1.97
CA GLY A 3 -14.25 -21.69 2.90
C GLY A 3 -13.19 -20.82 2.21
N LEU A 4 -12.53 -21.35 1.17
CA LEU A 4 -11.56 -20.62 0.36
C LEU A 4 -12.19 -19.41 -0.38
N GLN A 5 -13.41 -19.55 -0.89
CA GLN A 5 -14.11 -18.45 -1.58
C GLN A 5 -14.47 -17.31 -0.62
N ILE A 6 -14.84 -17.64 0.62
CA ILE A 6 -15.14 -16.63 1.64
C ILE A 6 -13.87 -15.88 2.02
N PHE A 7 -12.77 -16.60 2.22
CA PHE A 7 -11.46 -16.00 2.50
C PHE A 7 -11.04 -15.03 1.37
N ASN A 8 -11.06 -15.48 0.12
CA ASN A 8 -10.70 -14.66 -1.04
C ASN A 8 -11.64 -13.45 -1.20
N ALA A 9 -12.93 -13.58 -0.87
CA ALA A 9 -13.88 -12.47 -0.91
C ALA A 9 -13.54 -11.41 0.15
N CYS A 10 -13.27 -11.84 1.39
CA CYS A 10 -12.82 -10.95 2.47
C CYS A 10 -11.52 -10.25 2.10
N GLU A 11 -10.57 -10.98 1.50
CA GLU A 11 -9.30 -10.41 1.05
C GLU A 11 -9.52 -9.37 -0.06
N GLY A 12 -10.31 -9.70 -1.07
CA GLY A 12 -10.67 -8.76 -2.15
C GLY A 12 -11.31 -7.47 -1.64
N ILE A 13 -12.23 -7.55 -0.67
CA ILE A 13 -12.85 -6.38 -0.02
C ILE A 13 -11.81 -5.54 0.73
N LEU A 14 -10.90 -6.19 1.46
CA LEU A 14 -9.82 -5.53 2.17
C LEU A 14 -8.94 -4.74 1.20
N TRP A 15 -8.56 -5.33 0.07
CA TRP A 15 -7.74 -4.67 -0.95
C TRP A 15 -8.44 -3.44 -1.57
N ILE A 16 -9.76 -3.51 -1.81
CA ILE A 16 -10.56 -2.36 -2.25
C ILE A 16 -10.58 -1.25 -1.19
N ALA A 17 -10.81 -1.61 0.08
CA ALA A 17 -10.83 -0.64 1.17
C ALA A 17 -9.48 0.09 1.27
N LEU A 18 -8.36 -0.64 1.18
CA LEU A 18 -7.03 -0.04 1.14
C LEU A 18 -6.85 0.86 -0.09
N ALA A 19 -7.30 0.44 -1.27
CA ALA A 19 -7.19 1.27 -2.47
C ALA A 19 -7.92 2.62 -2.31
N LEU A 20 -9.10 2.62 -1.69
CA LEU A 20 -9.87 3.84 -1.41
C LEU A 20 -9.16 4.72 -0.37
N ILE A 21 -8.69 4.13 0.73
CA ILE A 21 -7.96 4.86 1.78
C ILE A 21 -6.71 5.56 1.20
N PHE A 22 -5.93 4.85 0.38
CA PHE A 22 -4.71 5.40 -0.19
C PHE A 22 -4.95 6.29 -1.41
N GLY A 23 -5.94 5.99 -2.24
CA GLY A 23 -6.27 6.76 -3.45
C GLY A 23 -6.94 8.09 -3.12
N CYS A 24 -7.95 8.06 -2.25
CA CYS A 24 -8.76 9.23 -1.88
C CYS A 24 -8.23 9.94 -0.62
N GLY A 25 -7.50 9.24 0.25
CA GLY A 25 -6.95 9.84 1.47
C GLY A 25 -5.83 10.83 1.20
N ARG A 26 -5.66 11.79 2.13
CA ARG A 26 -4.53 12.74 2.13
C ARG A 26 -3.30 12.13 2.81
N ILE A 27 -2.83 11.00 2.30
CA ILE A 27 -1.62 10.37 2.82
C ILE A 27 -0.40 11.23 2.45
N THR A 28 0.19 11.83 3.46
CA THR A 28 1.46 12.56 3.36
C THR A 28 2.62 11.56 3.28
N GLY A 29 3.59 11.82 2.40
CA GLY A 29 4.80 11.01 2.25
C GLY A 29 4.89 10.17 0.97
N LEU A 30 3.84 10.10 0.15
CA LEU A 30 3.90 9.58 -1.22
C LEU A 30 3.64 10.71 -2.22
N ARG A 31 4.39 10.74 -3.33
CA ARG A 31 4.11 11.68 -4.43
C ARG A 31 2.78 11.27 -5.10
N PRO A 32 1.97 12.23 -5.59
CA PRO A 32 0.68 11.94 -6.23
C PRO A 32 0.70 10.81 -7.29
N PRO A 33 1.66 10.75 -8.23
CA PRO A 33 1.69 9.66 -9.22
C PRO A 33 1.91 8.29 -8.60
N LEU A 34 2.80 8.18 -7.60
CA LEU A 34 3.04 6.91 -6.89
C LEU A 34 1.82 6.47 -6.08
N ARG A 35 1.09 7.44 -5.51
CA ARG A 35 -0.14 7.15 -4.75
C ARG A 35 -1.23 6.57 -5.65
N ILE A 36 -1.40 7.13 -6.84
CA ILE A 36 -2.34 6.61 -7.84
C ILE A 36 -1.91 5.22 -8.31
N GLN A 37 -0.63 5.04 -8.65
CA GLN A 37 -0.09 3.74 -9.05
C GLN A 37 -0.29 2.67 -7.97
N PHE A 38 -0.09 3.01 -6.70
CA PHE A 38 -0.33 2.13 -5.57
C PHE A 38 -1.81 1.75 -5.44
N ALA A 39 -2.72 2.73 -5.50
CA ALA A 39 -4.15 2.49 -5.44
C ALA A 39 -4.65 1.62 -6.61
N VAL A 40 -4.17 1.88 -7.82
CA VAL A 40 -4.47 1.05 -9.01
C VAL A 40 -3.95 -0.37 -8.83
N SER A 41 -2.74 -0.56 -8.29
CA SER A 41 -2.18 -1.89 -8.03
C SER A 41 -3.02 -2.67 -7.02
N LEU A 42 -3.54 -2.01 -5.97
CA LEU A 42 -4.43 -2.63 -4.99
C LEU A 42 -5.79 -3.03 -5.61
N LEU A 43 -6.36 -2.19 -6.48
CA LEU A 43 -7.60 -2.52 -7.21
C LEU A 43 -7.41 -3.70 -8.16
N LEU A 44 -6.29 -3.73 -8.91
CA LEU A 44 -5.97 -4.84 -9.80
C LEU A 44 -5.71 -6.14 -9.02
N PHE A 45 -5.08 -6.05 -7.85
CA PHE A 45 -4.90 -7.19 -6.96
C PHE A 45 -6.25 -7.71 -6.44
N SER A 46 -7.15 -6.82 -5.99
CA SER A 46 -8.51 -7.20 -5.60
C SER A 46 -9.29 -7.87 -6.74
N LEU A 47 -9.19 -7.35 -7.96
CA LEU A 47 -9.82 -7.96 -9.13
C LEU A 47 -9.30 -9.37 -9.39
N SER A 48 -8.00 -9.61 -9.15
CA SER A 48 -7.42 -10.94 -9.27
C SER A 48 -7.98 -11.93 -8.24
N GLU A 49 -8.27 -11.49 -7.01
CA GLU A 49 -8.95 -12.32 -5.99
C GLU A 49 -10.38 -12.68 -6.43
N TRP A 50 -11.10 -11.74 -7.05
CA TRP A 50 -12.45 -12.00 -7.54
C TRP A 50 -12.48 -13.01 -8.69
N ILE A 51 -11.49 -12.97 -9.57
CA ILE A 51 -11.33 -13.97 -10.64
C ILE A 51 -10.97 -15.34 -10.03
N GLU A 52 -10.19 -15.38 -8.95
CA GLU A 52 -9.87 -16.62 -8.24
C GLU A 52 -11.10 -17.30 -7.65
N ILE A 53 -12.06 -16.53 -7.11
CA ILE A 53 -13.34 -17.05 -6.61
C ILE A 53 -14.13 -17.76 -7.73
N GLN A 54 -14.09 -17.20 -8.96
CA GLN A 54 -14.82 -17.72 -10.12
C GLN A 54 -14.12 -18.91 -10.77
N THR A 55 -12.79 -18.87 -10.86
CA THR A 55 -11.98 -19.89 -11.55
C THR A 55 -11.58 -21.04 -10.65
N GLY A 56 -11.61 -20.85 -9.33
CA GLY A 56 -11.18 -21.83 -8.34
C GLY A 56 -9.67 -22.08 -8.33
N ALA A 57 -8.88 -21.29 -9.06
CA ALA A 57 -7.44 -21.49 -9.20
C ALA A 57 -6.69 -20.16 -9.29
N TRP A 58 -5.71 -19.97 -8.41
CA TRP A 58 -4.93 -18.72 -8.30
C TRP A 58 -4.01 -18.46 -9.50
N TRP A 59 -3.69 -19.48 -10.30
CA TRP A 59 -2.83 -19.37 -11.50
C TRP A 59 -3.59 -19.51 -12.82
N ARG A 60 -4.90 -19.80 -12.83
CA ARG A 60 -5.66 -19.92 -14.09
C ARG A 60 -6.61 -18.74 -14.25
N PRO A 61 -6.52 -18.02 -15.37
CA PRO A 61 -5.53 -18.11 -16.46
C PRO A 61 -4.12 -17.66 -16.04
N TRP A 62 -3.06 -18.14 -16.71
CA TRP A 62 -1.64 -17.93 -16.30
C TRP A 62 -1.22 -16.45 -16.17
N TRP A 63 -1.88 -15.55 -16.90
CA TRP A 63 -1.66 -14.11 -16.78
C TRP A 63 -2.08 -13.55 -15.41
N LEU A 64 -2.96 -14.24 -14.67
CA LEU A 64 -3.37 -13.86 -13.33
C LEU A 64 -2.19 -13.89 -12.36
N ALA A 65 -1.33 -14.91 -12.47
CA ALA A 65 -0.12 -15.01 -11.68
C ALA A 65 0.86 -13.87 -12.00
N PHE A 66 0.98 -13.49 -13.28
CA PHE A 66 1.79 -12.34 -13.68
C PHE A 66 1.22 -11.02 -13.14
N LEU A 67 -0.09 -10.84 -13.24
CA LEU A 67 -0.79 -9.67 -12.68
C LEU A 67 -0.53 -9.55 -11.17
N LYS A 68 -0.78 -10.62 -10.41
CA LYS A 68 -0.50 -10.66 -8.95
C LYS A 68 0.96 -10.32 -8.67
N GLY A 69 1.90 -10.92 -9.39
CA GLY A 69 3.34 -10.63 -9.25
C GLY A 69 3.68 -9.16 -9.49
N THR A 70 3.18 -8.56 -10.57
CA THR A 70 3.42 -7.14 -10.88
C THR A 70 2.80 -6.21 -9.84
N CYS A 71 1.57 -6.48 -9.40
CA CYS A 71 0.91 -5.73 -8.34
C CYS A 71 1.73 -5.75 -7.03
N ILE A 72 2.21 -6.93 -6.61
CA ILE A 72 3.01 -7.09 -5.38
C ILE A 72 4.30 -6.27 -5.46
N VAL A 73 4.98 -6.26 -6.60
CA VAL A 73 6.21 -5.47 -6.80
C VAL A 73 5.94 -3.97 -6.62
N PHE A 74 4.87 -3.45 -7.24
CA PHE A 74 4.52 -2.03 -7.12
C PHE A 74 4.03 -1.65 -5.73
N ILE A 75 3.23 -2.51 -5.10
CA ILE A 75 2.77 -2.33 -3.71
C ILE A 75 3.99 -2.24 -2.78
N THR A 76 4.93 -3.17 -2.92
CA THR A 76 6.13 -3.23 -2.07
C THR A 76 7.08 -2.06 -2.32
N ASP A 77 7.26 -1.62 -3.57
CA ASP A 77 8.04 -0.42 -3.89
C ASP A 77 7.43 0.85 -3.27
N ALA A 78 6.12 1.04 -3.40
CA ALA A 78 5.41 2.17 -2.82
C ALA A 78 5.51 2.18 -1.28
N LEU A 79 5.30 1.02 -0.63
CA LEU A 79 5.43 0.90 0.82
C LEU A 79 6.86 1.20 1.28
N ARG A 80 7.89 0.66 0.61
CA ARG A 80 9.30 0.96 0.93
C ARG A 80 9.59 2.45 0.86
N ARG A 81 9.05 3.16 -0.15
CA ARG A 81 9.20 4.62 -0.28
C ARG A 81 8.47 5.37 0.83
N LEU A 82 7.25 4.96 1.18
CA LEU A 82 6.50 5.57 2.27
C LEU A 82 7.23 5.42 3.61
N PHE A 83 7.72 4.21 3.93
CA PHE A 83 8.48 3.96 5.16
C PHE A 83 9.79 4.72 5.22
N ARG A 84 10.53 4.81 4.10
CA ARG A 84 11.76 5.59 4.01
C ARG A 84 11.51 7.08 4.23
N ASN A 85 10.48 7.65 3.60
CA ASN A 85 10.14 9.06 3.74
C ASN A 85 9.71 9.40 5.17
N ARG A 86 8.95 8.51 5.83
CA ARG A 86 8.57 8.69 7.24
C ARG A 86 9.75 8.59 8.21
N ARG A 87 10.73 7.72 7.95
CA ARG A 87 11.95 7.64 8.76
C ARG A 87 12.75 8.93 8.67
N LEU A 88 12.97 9.44 7.45
CA LEU A 88 13.73 10.69 7.24
C LEU A 88 13.04 11.90 7.89
N GLY A 89 11.71 12.02 7.77
CA GLY A 89 10.96 13.10 8.41
C GLY A 89 11.07 13.08 9.94
N ARG A 90 11.11 11.89 10.55
CA ARG A 90 11.24 11.73 12.00
C ARG A 90 12.63 12.14 12.52
N VAL A 91 13.68 11.80 11.76
CA VAL A 91 15.06 12.18 12.11
C VAL A 91 15.25 13.70 12.05
N HIS A 92 14.80 14.35 10.98
CA HIS A 92 14.87 15.82 10.86
C HIS A 92 14.10 16.54 11.97
N PHE A 93 12.91 16.05 12.33
CA PHE A 93 12.13 16.63 13.42
C PHE A 93 12.84 16.51 14.78
N TYR A 94 13.47 15.35 15.05
CA TYR A 94 14.23 15.13 16.28
C TYR A 94 15.43 16.09 16.37
N GLN A 95 16.17 16.25 15.28
CA GLN A 95 17.34 17.15 15.23
C GLN A 95 16.96 18.63 15.35
N ALA A 96 15.83 19.06 14.79
CA ALA A 96 15.33 20.43 14.92
C ALA A 96 14.89 20.75 16.36
N SER A 97 14.23 19.80 17.03
CA SER A 97 13.82 19.93 18.43
C SER A 97 15.04 20.07 19.36
N ASP A 98 16.07 19.25 19.17
CA ASP A 98 17.28 19.26 20.00
C ASP A 98 18.08 20.58 19.88
N ARG A 99 18.15 21.13 18.65
CA ARG A 99 18.77 22.44 18.41
C ARG A 99 18.03 23.56 19.15
N SER A 100 16.69 23.58 19.12
CA SER A 100 15.91 24.60 19.80
C SER A 100 16.04 24.56 21.33
N ARG A 101 16.33 23.39 21.90
CA ARG A 101 16.57 23.22 23.35
C ARG A 101 17.96 23.67 23.79
N THR A 102 18.96 23.60 22.89
CA THR A 102 20.32 24.08 23.18
C THR A 102 20.46 25.59 22.97
N GLU A 103 19.62 26.21 22.14
CA GLU A 103 19.62 27.66 21.89
C GLU A 103 18.70 28.46 22.82
N SER A 104 18.00 27.82 23.77
CA SER A 104 17.24 28.55 24.79
C SER A 104 18.22 29.21 25.78
N PRO A 105 18.21 30.54 25.95
CA PRO A 105 19.06 31.22 26.92
C PRO A 105 18.73 30.68 28.32
N LEU A 106 19.76 30.32 29.09
CA LEU A 106 19.60 30.08 30.53
C LEU A 106 19.06 31.38 31.17
N PRO A 107 18.13 31.29 32.14
CA PRO A 107 17.55 32.45 32.81
C PRO A 107 18.59 33.30 33.54
#